data_AF-A0A354P1I9-F1
#
_entry.id   AF-A0A354P1I9-F1
#
_cell.length_a   1.000
_cell.length_b   1.000
_cell.length_c   1.000
_cell.angle_alpha   90.00
_cell.angle_beta   90.00
_cell.angle_gamma   90.00
#
_symmetry.space_group_name_H-M   'P 1'
#
loop_
_entity.id
_entity.type
_entity.pdbx_description
1 polymer ?
#
loop_
_entity_poly.entity_id
_entity_poly.type
_entity_poly.pdbx_seq_one_letter_code
_entity_poly.pdbx_strand_id
1 'polypeptide(L)' 'MKELVEYIARSIASEPDEVKVTEEEDDGRIILRLEVAPDDKGKIIGRQGRVAQSIRVLLRVAAVKR' A
#
# COMPACT_ATOMS: atom_id res chain seq x y z
N MET A 1 1.15 -3.78 9.70
CA MET A 1 1.80 -3.58 8.38
C MET A 1 1.18 -2.40 7.64
N LYS A 2 -0.09 -2.10 7.94
CA LYS A 2 -0.79 -0.87 7.60
C LYS A 2 0.08 0.39 7.54
N GLU A 3 0.76 0.74 8.63
CA GLU A 3 1.54 1.98 8.75
C GLU A 3 2.60 2.15 7.65
N LEU A 4 3.26 1.06 7.26
CA LEU A 4 4.25 1.09 6.18
C LEU A 4 3.61 1.38 4.83
N VAL A 5 2.46 0.76 4.54
CA VAL A 5 1.71 1.00 3.30
C VAL A 5 1.20 2.43 3.25
N GLU A 6 0.64 2.89 4.37
CA GLU A 6 0.11 4.25 4.51
C GLU A 6 1.20 5.29 4.32
N TYR A 7 2.36 5.13 4.97
CA TYR A 7 3.51 6.01 4.81
C TYR A 7 3.99 6.09 3.34
N ILE A 8 4.13 4.94 2.67
CA ILE A 8 4.59 4.90 1.27
C ILE A 8 3.54 5.52 0.34
N ALA A 9 2.27 5.16 0.49
CA ALA A 9 1.20 5.65 -0.37
C ALA A 9 1.00 7.17 -0.21
N ARG A 10 1.04 7.71 1.01
CA ARG A 10 0.98 9.16 1.27
C ARG A 10 2.15 9.92 0.66
N SER A 11 3.32 9.30 0.56
CA SER A 11 4.51 9.91 -0.07
C SER A 11 4.44 9.97 -1.59
N ILE A 12 3.52 9.22 -2.21
CA ILE A 12 3.38 9.10 -3.69
C ILE A 12 2.12 9.82 -4.19
N ALA A 13 1.05 9.78 -3.40
CA ALA A 13 -0.22 10.43 -3.68
C ALA A 13 -0.08 11.95 -3.75
N SER A 14 -0.82 12.58 -4.66
CA SER A 14 -0.99 14.05 -4.63
C SER A 14 -2.00 14.48 -3.59
N GLU A 15 -2.93 13.60 -3.21
CA GLU A 15 -3.92 13.82 -2.16
C GLU A 15 -3.66 12.87 -0.98
N PRO A 16 -2.64 13.14 -0.14
CA PRO A 16 -2.23 12.24 0.94
C PRO A 16 -3.32 12.05 2.01
N ASP A 17 -4.26 12.98 2.12
CA ASP A 17 -5.38 12.89 3.06
C ASP A 17 -6.49 11.93 2.61
N GLU A 18 -6.52 11.58 1.31
CA GLU A 18 -7.42 10.55 0.77
C GLU A 18 -6.84 9.14 0.81
N VAL A 19 -5.59 8.98 1.25
CA VAL A 19 -4.97 7.67 1.44
C VAL A 19 -5.56 6.99 2.67
N LYS A 20 -6.24 5.87 2.46
CA LYS A 20 -6.79 5.05 3.55
C LYS A 20 -6.29 3.61 3.40
N VAL A 21 -5.81 3.06 4.51
CA VAL A 21 -5.40 1.66 4.58
C VAL A 21 -6.21 0.94 5.65
N THR A 22 -6.89 -0.14 5.26
CA THR A 22 -7.53 -1.06 6.19
C THR A 22 -6.73 -2.37 6.25
N GLU A 23 -6.63 -2.93 7.47
CA GLU A 23 -5.95 -4.19 7.75
C GLU A 23 -7.02 -5.13 8.33
N GLU A 24 -7.22 -6.28 7.68
CA GLU A 24 -8.12 -7.34 8.13
C GLU A 24 -7.34 -8.65 8.22
N GLU A 25 -7.65 -9.44 9.25
CA GLU A 25 -7.13 -10.80 9.41
C GLU A 25 -8.21 -11.80 8.99
N ASP A 26 -7.87 -12.70 8.07
CA ASP A 26 -8.75 -13.72 7.51
C ASP A 26 -7.98 -15.03 7.31
N ASP A 27 -8.37 -16.09 7.99
CA ASP A 27 -7.75 -17.43 7.92
C ASP A 27 -6.20 -17.43 7.99
N GLY A 28 -5.63 -16.65 8.92
CA GLY A 28 -4.19 -16.51 9.10
C GLY A 28 -3.49 -15.70 8.00
N ARG A 29 -4.26 -15.03 7.13
CA ARG A 29 -3.77 -14.08 6.13
C ARG A 29 -4.09 -12.67 6.58
N ILE A 30 -3.18 -11.75 6.28
CA ILE A 30 -3.40 -10.32 6.49
C ILE A 30 -3.75 -9.69 5.15
N ILE A 31 -4.96 -9.16 5.05
CA ILE A 31 -5.48 -8.45 3.88
C ILE A 31 -5.33 -6.95 4.14
N LEU A 32 -4.52 -6.30 3.30
CA LEU A 32 -4.37 -4.84 3.30
C LEU A 32 -5.15 -4.27 2.11
N ARG A 33 -6.16 -3.44 2.36
CA ARG A 33 -6.82 -2.64 1.31
C ARG A 33 -6.29 -1.23 1.35
N LEU A 34 -5.81 -0.75 0.20
CA LEU A 34 -5.37 0.61 -0.02
C LEU A 34 -6.38 1.32 -0.91
N GLU A 35 -7.00 2.36 -0.38
CA GLU A 35 -7.89 3.27 -1.09
C GLU A 35 -7.20 4.63 -1.22
N VAL A 36 -7.32 5.22 -2.39
CA VAL A 36 -6.72 6.51 -2.76
C VAL A 36 -7.65 7.26 -3.69
N ALA A 37 -7.44 8.58 -3.82
CA ALA A 37 -8.09 9.41 -4.82
C ALA A 37 -8.00 8.78 -6.23
N PRO A 38 -9.03 8.90 -7.09
CA PRO A 38 -9.03 8.34 -8.44
C PRO A 38 -7.79 8.73 -9.26
N ASP A 39 -7.34 9.97 -9.13
CA ASP A 39 -6.20 10.54 -9.86
C ASP A 39 -4.85 10.01 -9.36
N ASP A 40 -4.80 9.45 -8.15
CA ASP A 40 -3.59 8.87 -7.57
C ASP A 40 -3.43 7.37 -7.89
N LYS A 41 -4.50 6.68 -8.33
CA LYS A 41 -4.43 5.25 -8.69
C LYS A 41 -3.32 4.95 -9.69
N GLY A 42 -3.16 5.79 -10.71
CA GLY A 42 -2.12 5.63 -11.72
C GLY A 42 -0.71 5.74 -11.14
N LYS A 43 -0.48 6.65 -10.18
CA LYS A 43 0.81 6.85 -9.52
C LYS A 43 1.15 5.68 -8.59
N ILE A 44 0.17 5.18 -7.86
CA ILE A 44 0.32 4.05 -6.94
C ILE A 44 0.57 2.74 -7.69
N ILE A 45 -0.12 2.50 -8.81
CA ILE A 45 0.16 1.33 -9.66
C ILE A 45 1.55 1.50 -10.30
N GLY A 46 1.82 2.68 -10.85
CA GLY A 46 3.04 2.98 -11.57
C GLY A 46 3.14 2.27 -12.93
N ARG A 47 4.12 2.65 -13.74
CA ARG A 47 4.32 2.06 -15.07
C ARG A 47 4.52 0.55 -14.95
N GLN A 48 3.68 -0.24 -15.65
CA GLN A 48 3.68 -1.71 -15.59
C GLN A 48 3.49 -2.28 -14.17
N GLY A 49 2.85 -1.54 -13.26
CA GLY A 49 2.64 -2.01 -11.89
C GLY A 49 3.89 -1.93 -10.99
N ARG A 50 4.96 -1.26 -11.44
CA ARG A 50 6.27 -1.26 -10.76
C ARG A 50 6.20 -0.72 -9.33
N VAL A 51 5.44 0.34 -9.10
CA VAL A 51 5.33 0.96 -7.76
C VAL A 51 4.59 0.01 -6.80
N ALA A 52 3.44 -0.49 -7.22
CA ALA A 52 2.67 -1.48 -6.46
C ALA A 52 3.51 -2.74 -6.16
N GLN A 53 4.32 -3.20 -7.13
CA GLN A 53 5.20 -4.34 -6.94
C GLN A 53 6.29 -4.07 -5.90
N SER A 54 6.94 -2.89 -5.93
CA SER A 54 7.92 -2.50 -4.92
C SER A 54 7.32 -2.45 -3.51
N ILE A 55 6.10 -1.92 -3.37
CA ILE A 55 5.38 -1.93 -2.08
C ILE A 55 5.21 -3.36 -1.57
N ARG A 56 4.78 -4.30 -2.43
CA ARG A 56 4.64 -5.73 -2.07
C ARG A 56 5.96 -6.36 -1.65
N VAL A 57 7.07 -6.03 -2.31
CA VAL A 57 8.40 -6.54 -1.94
C VAL A 57 8.79 -6.06 -0.54
N LEU A 58 8.61 -4.78 -0.25
CA LEU A 58 8.89 -4.22 1.08
C LEU A 58 8.02 -4.89 2.16
N LEU A 59 6.74 -5.14 1.88
CA LEU A 59 5.84 -5.84 2.80
C LEU A 59 6.30 -7.27 3.09
N ARG A 60 6.77 -8.01 2.08
CA ARG A 60 7.33 -9.36 2.29
C ARG A 60 8.54 -9.33 3.22
N VAL A 61 9.43 -8.37 3.04
CA VAL A 61 10.62 -8.22 3.90
C VAL A 61 10.21 -7.82 5.32
N ALA A 62 9.28 -6.89 5.47
CA ALA A 62 8.78 -6.46 6.77
C ALA A 62 8.06 -7.60 7.52
N ALA A 63 7.33 -8.46 6.81
CA ALA A 63 6.65 -9.61 7.38
C ALA A 63 7.61 -10.69 7.91
N VAL A 64 8.79 -10.86 7.31
CA VAL A 64 9.82 -11.82 7.79
C VAL A 64 10.42 -11.40 9.13
N LYS A 65 10.43 -10.10 9.43
CA LYS A 65 10.97 -9.55 10.69
C LYS A 65 9.93 -9.44 11.81
N ARG A 66 8.67 -9.81 11.55
CA ARG A 66 7.57 -9.68 12.50
C ARG A 66 7.35 -10.97 13.28
#